data_AF-W5MTX8-F1
#
_entry.id   AF-W5MTX8-F1
#
_cell.length_a   1.000
_cell.length_b   1.000
_cell.length_c   1.000
_cell.angle_alpha   90.00
_cell.angle_beta   90.00
_cell.angle_gamma   90.00
#
_symmetry.space_group_name_H-M   'P 1'
#
loop_
_entity.id
_entity.type
_entity.pdbx_description
1 polymer ?
#
loop_
_entity_poly.entity_id
_entity_poly.type
_entity_poly.pdbx_seq_one_letter_code
_entity_poly.pdbx_strand_id
1 'polypeptide(L)'
;MTRRGKLVGKKPNNRSDDCVFVEKVLENNYTALMSARYKDWYVGFTKKGRPRRGPQTLPNQQDVHFMKRYPSGEQPDPQPFRFTTVSKRTKRLRTPSPR
;
A
#
# COMPACT_ATOMS: atom_id res chain seq x y z
N MET A 1 -13.36 -12.79 -0.94
CA MET A 1 -12.46 -13.96 -1.07
C MET A 1 -13.19 -15.19 -0.59
N THR A 2 -13.14 -16.30 -1.34
CA THR A 2 -13.82 -17.55 -0.94
C THR A 2 -13.00 -18.33 0.11
N ARG A 3 -13.60 -19.35 0.73
CA ARG A 3 -12.91 -20.28 1.65
C ARG A 3 -11.68 -20.97 1.04
N ARG A 4 -11.62 -21.11 -0.29
CA ARG A 4 -10.44 -21.66 -1.01
C ARG A 4 -9.39 -20.59 -1.34
N GLY A 5 -9.56 -19.36 -0.85
CA GLY A 5 -8.69 -18.22 -1.11
C GLY A 5 -8.86 -17.60 -2.50
N LYS A 6 -9.87 -17.99 -3.29
CA LYS A 6 -10.08 -17.43 -4.63
C LYS A 6 -10.73 -16.05 -4.56
N LEU A 7 -10.21 -15.10 -5.33
CA LEU A 7 -10.86 -13.81 -5.57
C LEU A 7 -12.00 -14.01 -6.58
N VAL A 8 -13.20 -13.54 -6.24
CA VAL A 8 -14.40 -13.68 -7.06
C VAL A 8 -15.22 -12.40 -6.93
N GLY A 9 -15.89 -12.00 -8.01
CA GLY A 9 -16.94 -10.98 -7.97
C GLY A 9 -18.23 -11.60 -7.45
N LYS A 10 -18.91 -10.95 -6.51
CA LYS A 10 -20.26 -11.30 -6.05
C LYS A 10 -21.23 -10.18 -6.42
N LYS A 11 -22.51 -10.50 -6.61
CA LYS A 11 -23.57 -9.49 -6.80
C LYS A 11 -23.68 -8.61 -5.54
N PRO A 12 -24.03 -7.30 -5.65
CA PRO A 12 -24.05 -6.36 -4.53
C PRO A 12 -24.93 -6.79 -3.34
N ASN A 13 -26.00 -7.54 -3.61
CA ASN A 13 -26.96 -7.98 -2.60
C ASN A 13 -26.41 -9.11 -1.71
N ASN A 14 -25.24 -9.68 -2.03
CA ASN A 14 -24.59 -10.73 -1.27
C ASN A 14 -23.45 -10.15 -0.41
N ARG A 15 -23.83 -9.30 0.54
CA ARG A 15 -22.92 -8.74 1.54
C ARG A 15 -22.62 -9.82 2.58
N SER A 16 -21.41 -10.35 2.52
CA SER A 16 -20.89 -11.35 3.45
C SER A 16 -19.51 -10.91 3.91
N ASP A 17 -19.04 -11.43 5.05
CA ASP A 17 -17.70 -11.11 5.58
C ASP A 17 -16.58 -11.50 4.62
N ASP A 18 -16.85 -12.41 3.68
CA ASP A 18 -15.97 -12.72 2.54
C ASP A 18 -15.65 -11.49 1.67
N CYS A 19 -16.50 -10.46 1.69
CA CYS A 19 -16.38 -9.25 0.88
C CYS A 19 -15.74 -8.08 1.64
N VAL A 20 -15.40 -8.28 2.91
CA VAL A 20 -14.79 -7.24 3.76
C VAL A 20 -13.27 -7.42 3.76
N PHE A 21 -12.56 -6.32 3.51
CA PHE A 21 -11.10 -6.27 3.52
C PHE A 21 -10.62 -5.14 4.42
N VAL A 22 -9.56 -5.43 5.18
CA VAL A 22 -8.87 -4.46 6.03
C VAL A 22 -7.74 -3.85 5.22
N GLU A 23 -7.78 -2.53 5.06
CA GLU A 23 -6.68 -1.76 4.50
C GLU A 23 -5.54 -1.66 5.53
N LYS A 24 -4.34 -2.04 5.12
CA LYS A 24 -3.12 -1.91 5.93
C LYS A 24 -2.08 -1.11 5.15
N VAL A 25 -1.49 -0.12 5.80
CA VAL A 25 -0.25 0.52 5.31
C VAL A 25 0.91 -0.33 5.80
N LEU A 26 1.71 -0.83 4.88
CA LEU A 26 2.89 -1.64 5.17
C LEU A 26 4.10 -0.77 5.49
N GLU A 27 5.13 -1.36 6.08
CA GLU A 27 6.38 -0.69 6.43
C GLU A 27 7.11 -0.07 5.23
N ASN A 28 6.89 -0.60 4.03
CA ASN A 28 7.41 -0.09 2.78
C ASN A 28 6.52 0.99 2.14
N ASN A 29 5.55 1.55 2.87
CA ASN A 29 4.58 2.56 2.46
C ASN A 29 3.60 2.13 1.34
N TYR A 30 3.54 0.84 1.00
CA TYR A 30 2.50 0.32 0.12
C TYR A 30 1.23 -0.03 0.89
N THR A 31 0.10 -0.08 0.18
CA THR A 31 -1.17 -0.53 0.73
C THR A 31 -1.35 -2.02 0.50
N ALA A 32 -1.76 -2.77 1.51
CA ALA A 32 -2.20 -4.15 1.40
C ALA A 32 -3.67 -4.28 1.83
N LEU A 33 -4.41 -5.15 1.14
CA LEU A 33 -5.82 -5.41 1.44
C LEU A 33 -5.97 -6.84 1.98
N MET A 34 -6.11 -6.98 3.29
CA MET A 34 -6.22 -8.29 3.97
C MET A 34 -7.68 -8.70 4.12
N SER A 35 -8.01 -9.98 3.92
CA SER A 35 -9.38 -10.47 4.19
C SER A 35 -9.70 -10.32 5.68
N ALA A 36 -10.89 -9.79 5.99
CA ALA A 36 -11.37 -9.73 7.38
C ALA A 36 -11.73 -11.11 7.92
N ARG A 37 -12.26 -12.00 7.07
CA ARG A 37 -12.68 -13.36 7.44
C ARG A 37 -11.52 -14.35 7.54
N TYR A 38 -10.56 -14.28 6.62
CA TYR A 38 -9.41 -15.19 6.58
C TYR A 38 -8.14 -14.39 6.86
N LYS A 39 -7.72 -14.38 8.12
CA LYS A 39 -6.55 -13.62 8.59
C LYS A 39 -5.30 -13.99 7.78
N ASP A 40 -4.46 -12.99 7.54
CA ASP A 40 -3.18 -13.11 6.82
C ASP A 40 -3.31 -13.56 5.35
N TRP A 41 -4.52 -13.54 4.79
CA TRP A 41 -4.75 -13.69 3.36
C TRP A 41 -5.00 -12.32 2.71
N TYR A 42 -4.30 -12.06 1.63
CA TYR A 42 -4.28 -10.75 0.97
C TYR A 42 -4.87 -10.83 -0.43
N VAL A 43 -5.45 -9.72 -0.88
CA VAL A 43 -5.70 -9.50 -2.30
C VAL A 43 -4.33 -9.42 -2.98
N GLY A 44 -4.17 -10.09 -4.12
CA GLY A 44 -2.92 -10.03 -4.86
C GLY A 44 -3.04 -10.48 -6.29
N PHE A 45 -2.17 -9.95 -7.14
CA PHE A 45 -2.09 -10.26 -8.56
C PHE A 45 -0.65 -10.51 -8.98
N THR A 46 -0.43 -11.62 -9.69
CA THR A 46 0.87 -11.91 -10.31
C THR A 46 1.32 -10.78 -11.22
N LYS A 47 2.60 -10.75 -11.58
CA LYS A 47 3.16 -9.83 -12.60
C LYS A 47 2.39 -9.82 -13.93
N LYS A 48 1.70 -10.91 -14.27
CA LYS A 48 0.85 -11.03 -15.47
C LYS A 48 -0.60 -10.57 -15.25
N GLY A 49 -0.91 -9.93 -14.12
CA GLY A 49 -2.25 -9.48 -13.75
C GLY A 49 -3.21 -10.60 -13.32
N ARG A 50 -2.76 -11.85 -13.20
CA ARG A 50 -3.62 -12.98 -12.78
C ARG A 50 -3.84 -12.97 -11.27
N PRO A 51 -5.06 -13.24 -10.78
CA PRO A 51 -5.35 -13.25 -9.34
C PRO A 51 -4.62 -14.37 -8.61
N ARG A 52 -4.10 -14.07 -7.42
CA ARG A 52 -3.47 -15.02 -6.51
C ARG A 52 -4.50 -15.61 -5.54
N ARG A 53 -4.20 -16.80 -5.01
CA ARG A 53 -5.00 -17.41 -3.94
C ARG A 53 -4.52 -16.90 -2.58
N GLY A 54 -5.44 -16.52 -1.70
CA GLY A 54 -5.14 -16.04 -0.34
C GLY A 54 -4.10 -16.84 0.44
N PRO A 55 -4.20 -18.18 0.55
CA PRO A 55 -3.20 -19.00 1.25
C PRO A 55 -1.77 -18.91 0.69
N GLN A 56 -1.60 -18.40 -0.53
CA GLN A 56 -0.30 -18.26 -1.19
C GLN A 56 0.26 -16.84 -1.09
N THR A 57 -0.45 -15.93 -0.43
CA THR A 57 -0.05 -14.53 -0.29
C THR A 57 0.65 -14.28 1.04
N LEU A 58 1.65 -13.41 1.02
CA LEU A 58 2.40 -12.96 2.20
C LEU A 58 2.62 -11.44 2.11
N PRO A 59 2.68 -10.71 3.24
CA PRO A 59 2.74 -9.25 3.24
C PRO A 59 4.02 -8.68 2.60
N ASN A 60 5.11 -9.44 2.54
CA ASN A 60 6.37 -9.03 1.93
C ASN A 60 6.45 -9.27 0.42
N GLN A 61 5.46 -9.92 -0.19
CA GLN A 61 5.44 -10.17 -1.63
C GLN A 61 4.93 -8.95 -2.39
N GLN A 62 5.58 -8.60 -3.51
CA GLN A 62 5.16 -7.45 -4.32
C GLN A 62 3.77 -7.61 -4.95
N ASP A 63 3.30 -8.85 -5.14
CA ASP A 63 2.01 -9.15 -5.75
C ASP A 63 0.81 -8.73 -4.88
N VAL A 64 1.03 -8.40 -3.60
CA VAL A 64 -0.01 -7.89 -2.67
C VAL A 64 0.11 -6.38 -2.39
N HIS A 65 1.07 -5.70 -3.01
CA HIS A 65 1.34 -4.28 -2.79
C HIS A 65 0.56 -3.43 -3.79
N PHE A 66 -0.27 -2.53 -3.29
CA PHE A 66 -1.10 -1.63 -4.09
C PHE A 66 -0.77 -0.17 -3.80
N MET A 67 -1.03 0.67 -4.80
CA MET A 67 -1.05 2.12 -4.69
C MET A 67 -2.45 2.62 -4.99
N LYS A 68 -3.03 3.40 -4.08
CA LYS A 68 -4.30 4.09 -4.33
C LYS A 68 -4.06 5.20 -5.34
N ARG A 69 -4.89 5.25 -6.38
CA ARG A 69 -4.83 6.27 -7.44
C ARG A 69 -6.18 6.95 -7.51
N TYR A 70 -6.18 8.24 -7.84
CA TYR A 70 -7.41 8.92 -8.19
C TYR A 70 -8.03 8.32 -9.46
N PRO A 71 -9.35 8.39 -9.60
CA PRO A 71 -10.02 8.10 -10.86
C PRO A 71 -9.40 8.89 -12.02
N SER A 72 -9.51 8.33 -13.22
CA SER A 72 -9.10 9.03 -14.44
C SER A 72 -9.90 10.32 -14.58
N GLY A 73 -9.23 11.46 -14.77
CA GLY A 73 -9.87 12.78 -14.90
C GLY A 73 -10.06 13.54 -13.59
N GLU A 74 -9.92 12.90 -12.43
CA GLU A 74 -10.01 13.54 -11.10
C GLU A 74 -8.63 13.74 -10.47
N GLN A 75 -7.57 13.87 -11.28
CA GLN A 75 -6.26 14.19 -10.70
C GLN A 75 -6.37 15.57 -10.05
N PRO A 76 -6.07 15.71 -8.75
CA PRO A 76 -5.99 17.04 -8.16
C PRO A 76 -4.95 17.85 -8.92
N ASP A 77 -5.18 19.15 -9.04
CA ASP A 77 -4.17 20.05 -9.58
C ASP A 77 -2.84 19.77 -8.88
N PRO A 78 -1.74 19.56 -9.63
CA PRO A 78 -0.46 19.24 -9.05
C PRO A 78 -0.10 20.37 -8.08
N GLN A 79 -0.19 20.08 -6.78
CA GLN A 79 0.30 20.98 -5.76
C GLN A 79 1.77 21.25 -6.09
N PRO A 80 2.19 22.52 -6.26
CA PRO A 80 3.59 22.81 -6.47
C PRO A 80 4.36 22.25 -5.28
N PHE A 81 5.21 21.26 -5.53
CA PHE A 81 6.11 20.78 -4.50
C PHE A 81 6.92 22.00 -4.05
N ARG A 82 6.80 22.38 -2.78
CA ARG A 82 7.65 23.44 -2.24
C ARG A 82 8.89 22.74 -1.74
N PHE A 83 9.97 22.77 -2.53
CA PHE A 83 11.27 22.48 -1.97
C PHE A 83 11.50 23.48 -0.83
N THR A 84 11.52 23.01 0.41
CA THR A 84 12.12 23.80 1.48
C THR A 84 13.56 23.97 1.08
N THR A 85 14.00 25.20 0.80
CA THR A 85 15.42 25.45 0.63
C THR A 85 16.09 24.97 1.90
N VAL A 86 16.95 23.95 1.80
CA VAL A 86 17.78 23.51 2.91
C VAL A 86 18.52 24.77 3.35
N SER A 87 18.20 25.27 4.54
CA SER A 87 18.89 26.40 5.12
C SER A 87 20.38 26.05 5.08
N LYS A 88 21.16 26.90 4.40
CA LYS A 88 22.58 26.68 4.17
C LYS A 88 23.21 26.23 5.48
N ARG A 89 23.74 25.00 5.47
CA ARG A 89 24.55 24.37 6.52
C ARG A 89 25.29 25.45 7.31
N THR A 90 24.86 25.72 8.54
CA THR A 90 25.61 26.58 9.46
C THR A 90 26.99 25.95 9.56
N LYS A 91 28.02 26.64 9.06
CA LYS A 91 29.41 26.24 9.31
C LYS A 91 29.53 26.17 10.84
N ARG A 92 29.66 24.96 11.39
CA ARG A 92 30.10 24.81 12.79
C ARG A 92 31.44 25.52 12.88
N LEU A 93 31.47 26.65 13.59
CA LEU A 93 32.72 27.27 14.00
C LEU A 93 33.43 26.24 14.89
N ARG A 94 34.46 25.57 14.35
CA ARG A 94 35.45 24.89 15.18
C ARG A 94 36.23 25.98 15.87
N THR A 95 35.99 26.19 17.16
CA THR A 95 36.90 26.92 18.03
C THR A 95 38.24 26.17 18.06
N PRO A 96 39.39 26.82 17.79
CA PRO A 96 40.68 26.19 18.02
C PRO A 96 40.88 26.03 19.53
N SER A 97 41.30 24.85 19.96
CA SER A 97 41.78 24.61 21.32
C SER A 97 43.04 25.45 21.58
N PRO A 98 43.15 26.14 22.72
CA PRO A 98 44.38 26.83 23.09
C PRO A 98 45.49 25.81 23.40
N ARG A 99 46.73 26.23 23.14
CA ARG A 99 47.97 25.47 23.31
C ARG A 99 48.22 25.06 24.75
#